data_AF-A0A843CCN0-F1
#
_entry.id   AF-A0A843CCN0-F1
#
_cell.length_a   1.000
_cell.length_b   1.000
_cell.length_c   1.000
_cell.angle_alpha   90.00
_cell.angle_beta   90.00
_cell.angle_gamma   90.00
#
_symmetry.space_group_name_H-M   'P 1'
#
loop_
_entity.id
_entity.type
_entity.pdbx_description
1 polymer ?
#
loop_
_entity_poly.entity_id
_entity_poly.type
_entity_poly.pdbx_seq_one_letter_code
_entity_poly.pdbx_strand_id
1 'polypeptide(L)'
;MKKLEIQGAAPFKQSGVYEVQISVCNTPPSAEEIKSKRFSALWQDIFHLHVKDNAFSQVLGSDSNPVPAPVFDLSSVWIVVRDQFSSLYSVFEVQIGPSDDVPQPRQRRTREPAAEPIESVLSHDDKKYGVREERG
;
A
#
# COMPACT_ATOMS: atom_id res chain seq x y z
N MET A 1 3.36 -14.00 -25.24
CA MET A 1 2.46 -13.82 -24.09
C MET A 1 2.52 -12.36 -23.66
N LYS A 2 1.38 -11.71 -23.39
CA LYS A 2 1.36 -10.33 -22.89
C LYS A 2 1.58 -10.34 -21.37
N LYS A 3 2.37 -9.38 -20.88
CA LYS A 3 2.59 -9.13 -19.45
C LYS A 3 1.94 -7.80 -19.10
N LEU A 4 1.50 -7.66 -17.85
CA LEU A 4 0.87 -6.44 -17.36
C LEU A 4 1.78 -5.79 -16.32
N GLU A 5 2.29 -4.60 -16.63
CA GLU A 5 3.12 -3.83 -15.70
C GLU A 5 2.23 -2.92 -14.86
N ILE A 6 2.38 -2.99 -13.53
CA ILE A 6 1.61 -2.18 -12.58
C ILE A 6 2.54 -1.39 -11.66
N GLN A 7 2.09 -0.21 -11.29
CA GLN A 7 2.70 0.62 -10.26
C GLN A 7 1.60 1.14 -9.34
N GLY A 8 1.87 1.20 -8.04
CA GLY A 8 0.87 1.61 -7.08
C GLY A 8 1.42 1.84 -5.69
N ALA A 9 0.54 2.33 -4.82
CA ALA A 9 0.83 2.45 -3.40
C ALA A 9 0.70 1.07 -2.74
N ALA A 10 1.72 0.69 -1.98
CA ALA A 10 1.69 -0.53 -1.21
C ALA A 10 0.86 -0.35 0.07
N PRO A 11 0.34 -1.42 0.69
CA PRO A 11 -0.36 -1.30 1.96
C PRO A 11 0.57 -1.20 3.18
N PHE A 12 1.88 -1.02 2.97
CA PHE A 12 2.92 -1.10 4.00
C PHE A 12 3.52 0.26 4.32
N LYS A 13 3.78 0.51 5.60
CA LYS A 13 4.39 1.78 6.08
C LYS A 13 5.90 1.83 5.89
N GLN A 14 6.55 0.68 5.74
CA GLN A 14 8.00 0.56 5.67
C GLN A 14 8.42 0.01 4.31
N SER A 15 9.61 0.41 3.86
CA SER A 15 10.26 -0.21 2.72
C SER A 15 10.76 -1.61 3.10
N GLY A 16 10.69 -2.55 2.18
CA GLY A 16 11.04 -3.95 2.45
C GLY A 16 10.55 -4.90 1.37
N VAL A 17 10.68 -6.20 1.63
CA VAL A 17 10.12 -7.26 0.80
C VAL A 17 8.98 -7.92 1.57
N TYR A 18 7.82 -8.02 0.93
CA TYR A 18 6.60 -8.55 1.54
C TYR A 18 6.02 -9.65 0.67
N GLU A 19 5.44 -10.68 1.30
CA GLU A 19 4.69 -11.70 0.56
C GLU A 19 3.24 -11.24 0.42
N VAL A 20 2.84 -10.98 -0.82
CA VAL A 20 1.51 -10.46 -1.15
C VAL A 20 0.81 -11.36 -2.15
N GLN A 21 -0.52 -11.40 -2.06
CA GLN A 21 -1.35 -11.85 -3.16
C GLN A 21 -1.81 -10.63 -3.96
N ILE A 22 -1.51 -10.61 -5.26
CA ILE A 22 -2.02 -9.59 -6.18
C ILE A 22 -3.16 -10.20 -6.99
N SER A 23 -4.29 -9.51 -7.06
CA SER A 23 -5.47 -9.94 -7.82
C SER A 23 -5.92 -8.85 -8.80
N VAL A 24 -6.33 -9.27 -10.00
CA VAL A 24 -6.86 -8.41 -11.06
C VAL A 24 -8.36 -8.62 -11.14
N CYS A 25 -9.14 -7.55 -11.07
CA CYS A 25 -10.60 -7.56 -11.07
C CYS A 25 -11.15 -6.66 -12.17
N ASN A 26 -12.30 -7.03 -12.74
CA ASN A 26 -13.03 -6.16 -13.67
C ASN A 26 -13.72 -4.99 -12.96
N THR A 27 -14.24 -5.24 -11.75
CA THR A 27 -14.95 -4.26 -10.93
C THR A 27 -14.25 -4.08 -9.60
N PRO A 28 -14.34 -2.89 -8.96
CA PRO A 28 -13.74 -2.66 -7.66
C PRO A 28 -14.44 -3.52 -6.61
N PRO A 29 -13.74 -4.39 -5.88
CA PRO A 29 -14.33 -5.11 -4.76
C PRO A 29 -14.48 -4.20 -3.55
N SER A 30 -15.51 -4.45 -2.74
CA SER A 30 -15.70 -3.75 -1.47
C SER A 30 -14.69 -4.21 -0.40
N ALA A 31 -14.49 -3.39 0.63
CA ALA A 31 -13.60 -3.71 1.73
C ALA A 31 -13.96 -5.03 2.44
N GLU A 32 -15.25 -5.35 2.55
CA GLU A 32 -15.73 -6.58 3.17
C GLU A 32 -15.44 -7.82 2.31
N GLU A 33 -15.62 -7.71 0.99
CA GLU A 33 -15.27 -8.78 0.05
C GLU A 33 -13.77 -9.06 0.03
N ILE A 34 -12.94 -8.02 0.14
CA ILE A 34 -11.47 -8.15 0.21
C ILE A 34 -11.06 -8.86 1.51
N LYS A 35 -11.61 -8.45 2.66
CA LYS A 35 -11.30 -9.07 3.96
C LYS A 35 -11.77 -10.52 4.04
N SER A 36 -12.97 -10.81 3.52
CA SER A 36 -13.54 -12.16 3.48
C SER A 36 -12.95 -13.04 2.37
N LYS A 37 -12.09 -12.48 1.51
CA LYS A 37 -11.51 -13.13 0.33
C LYS A 37 -12.58 -13.68 -0.63
N ARG A 38 -13.75 -13.03 -0.70
CA ARG A 38 -14.89 -13.41 -1.54
C ARG A 38 -15.21 -12.32 -2.56
N PHE A 39 -14.37 -12.22 -3.57
CA PHE A 39 -14.55 -11.33 -4.73
C PHE A 39 -14.09 -12.06 -5.98
N SER A 40 -14.63 -11.65 -7.13
CA SER A 40 -14.33 -12.28 -8.41
C SER A 40 -13.06 -11.69 -9.02
N ALA A 41 -11.94 -12.39 -8.83
CA ALA A 41 -10.69 -12.09 -9.51
C ALA A 41 -10.65 -12.77 -10.90
N LEU A 42 -10.29 -12.01 -11.93
CA LEU A 42 -10.00 -12.53 -13.27
C LEU A 42 -8.66 -13.29 -13.29
N TRP A 43 -7.73 -12.86 -12.44
CA TRP A 43 -6.41 -13.43 -12.32
C TRP A 43 -5.86 -13.10 -10.93
N GLN A 44 -5.04 -13.98 -10.36
CA GLN A 44 -4.33 -13.72 -9.11
C GLN A 44 -3.05 -14.54 -9.03
N ASP A 45 -2.07 -14.05 -8.28
CA ASP A 45 -0.83 -14.78 -7.97
C ASP A 45 -0.17 -14.23 -6.68
N ILE A 46 0.82 -14.97 -6.17
CA ILE A 46 1.60 -14.61 -4.99
C ILE A 46 2.97 -14.07 -5.41
N PHE A 47 3.41 -12.97 -4.80
CA PHE A 47 4.66 -12.29 -5.11
C PHE A 47 5.46 -11.93 -3.85
N HIS A 48 6.79 -11.94 -4.00
CA HIS A 48 7.70 -11.24 -3.10
C HIS A 48 7.83 -9.78 -3.59
N LEU A 49 6.95 -8.92 -3.09
CA LEU A 49 6.83 -7.54 -3.54
C LEU A 49 7.89 -6.66 -2.89
N HIS A 50 8.71 -6.03 -3.72
CA HIS A 50 9.66 -5.02 -3.27
C HIS A 50 8.97 -3.66 -3.15
N VAL A 51 8.93 -3.12 -1.93
CA VAL A 51 8.31 -1.85 -1.60
C VAL A 51 9.39 -0.86 -1.22
N LYS A 52 9.34 0.32 -1.84
CA LYS A 52 10.22 1.45 -1.56
C LYS A 52 9.40 2.72 -1.44
N ASP A 53 9.52 3.41 -0.32
CA ASP A 53 8.83 4.68 -0.06
C ASP A 53 7.30 4.56 -0.23
N ASN A 54 6.72 3.46 0.27
CA ASN A 54 5.30 3.12 0.15
C ASN A 54 4.80 2.92 -1.31
N ALA A 55 5.71 2.74 -2.27
CA ALA A 55 5.39 2.46 -3.66
C ALA A 55 6.04 1.15 -4.12
N PHE A 56 5.51 0.58 -5.19
CA PHE A 56 6.08 -0.60 -5.84
C PHE A 56 5.90 -0.55 -7.35
N SER A 57 6.63 -1.43 -8.04
CA SER A 57 6.40 -1.75 -9.46
C SER A 57 6.47 -3.26 -9.61
N GLN A 58 5.52 -3.85 -10.33
CA GLN A 58 5.45 -5.30 -10.52
C GLN A 58 4.99 -5.63 -11.93
N VAL A 59 5.60 -6.65 -12.52
CA VAL A 59 5.15 -7.25 -13.77
C VAL A 59 4.31 -8.49 -13.45
N LEU A 60 3.06 -8.51 -13.92
CA LEU A 60 2.12 -9.60 -13.74
C LEU A 60 2.11 -10.51 -14.96
N GLY A 61 1.89 -11.80 -14.71
CA GLY A 61 1.90 -12.86 -15.70
C GLY A 61 3.25 -13.56 -15.82
N SER A 62 3.22 -14.88 -15.67
CA SER A 62 4.34 -15.79 -15.91
C SER A 62 3.94 -16.89 -16.91
N ASP A 63 4.91 -17.62 -17.45
CA ASP A 63 4.61 -18.77 -18.32
C ASP A 63 3.73 -19.83 -17.64
N SER A 64 3.87 -19.98 -16.32
CA SER A 64 3.05 -20.91 -15.51
C SER A 64 1.67 -20.35 -15.14
N ASN A 65 1.54 -19.02 -15.06
CA ASN A 65 0.28 -18.35 -14.71
C ASN A 65 0.10 -17.09 -15.56
N PRO A 66 -0.31 -17.24 -16.83
CA PRO A 66 -0.43 -16.12 -17.72
C PRO A 66 -1.64 -15.24 -17.40
N VAL A 67 -1.49 -13.92 -17.55
CA VAL A 67 -2.64 -13.00 -17.49
C VAL A 67 -3.56 -13.30 -18.68
N PRO A 68 -4.85 -13.59 -18.45
CA PRO A 68 -5.78 -13.95 -19.52
C PRO A 68 -5.94 -12.82 -20.55
N ALA A 69 -6.05 -13.17 -21.83
CA ALA A 69 -6.25 -12.20 -22.92
C ALA A 69 -7.42 -11.23 -22.68
N PRO A 70 -8.59 -11.64 -22.14
CA PRO A 70 -9.71 -10.73 -21.88
C PRO A 70 -9.39 -9.56 -20.94
N VAL A 71 -8.36 -9.68 -20.08
CA VAL A 71 -7.91 -8.57 -19.23
C VAL A 71 -7.38 -7.41 -20.09
N PHE A 72 -6.75 -7.72 -21.22
CA PHE A 72 -6.16 -6.74 -22.13
C PHE A 72 -7.19 -6.11 -23.08
N ASP A 73 -8.41 -6.63 -23.12
CA ASP A 73 -9.52 -6.08 -23.92
C ASP A 73 -10.34 -5.05 -23.12
N LEU A 74 -10.10 -4.92 -21.80
CA LEU A 74 -10.74 -3.94 -20.93
C LEU A 74 -10.04 -2.58 -21.04
N SER A 75 -10.78 -1.48 -20.83
CA SER A 75 -10.19 -0.14 -20.76
C SER A 75 -9.35 0.04 -19.49
N SER A 76 -9.84 -0.51 -18.38
CA SER A 76 -9.20 -0.46 -17.08
C SER A 76 -9.51 -1.70 -16.25
N VAL A 77 -8.68 -1.94 -15.24
CA VAL A 77 -8.83 -3.03 -14.29
C VAL A 77 -8.51 -2.56 -12.88
N TRP A 78 -9.04 -3.27 -11.91
CA TRP A 78 -8.79 -3.02 -10.49
C TRP A 78 -7.74 -3.98 -9.98
N ILE A 79 -6.68 -3.43 -9.39
CA ILE A 79 -5.63 -4.18 -8.74
C ILE A 79 -5.91 -4.20 -7.24
N VAL A 80 -5.93 -5.40 -6.67
CA VAL A 80 -6.00 -5.62 -5.23
C VAL A 80 -4.70 -6.24 -4.78
N VAL A 81 -3.95 -5.53 -3.92
CA VAL A 81 -2.75 -6.05 -3.27
C VAL A 81 -3.13 -6.38 -1.83
N ARG A 82 -2.99 -7.65 -1.43
CA ARG A 82 -3.19 -8.10 -0.05
C ARG A 82 -1.94 -8.68 0.52
N ASP A 83 -1.64 -8.32 1.76
CA ASP A 83 -0.66 -9.04 2.55
C ASP A 83 -1.17 -10.45 2.90
N GLN A 84 -0.30 -11.46 2.82
CA GLN A 84 -0.69 -12.85 3.11
C GLN A 84 -0.92 -13.11 4.61
N PHE A 85 -0.25 -12.35 5.48
CA PHE A 85 -0.15 -12.62 6.91
C PHE A 85 -0.98 -11.66 7.77
N SER A 86 -1.61 -10.67 7.16
CA SER A 86 -2.39 -9.65 7.84
C SER A 86 -3.61 -9.20 7.03
N SER A 87 -4.42 -8.32 7.62
CA SER A 87 -5.59 -7.74 6.96
C SER A 87 -5.25 -6.48 6.16
N LEU A 88 -3.97 -6.19 5.91
CA LEU A 88 -3.54 -5.04 5.13
C LEU A 88 -3.79 -5.27 3.65
N TYR A 89 -4.38 -4.25 3.00
CA TYR A 89 -4.63 -4.30 1.57
C TYR A 89 -4.61 -2.90 0.94
N SER A 90 -4.31 -2.83 -0.35
CA SER A 90 -4.51 -1.64 -1.18
C SER A 90 -5.31 -2.00 -2.43
N VAL A 91 -6.08 -1.04 -2.92
CA VAL A 91 -6.89 -1.17 -4.12
C VAL A 91 -6.71 0.06 -4.97
N PHE A 92 -6.43 -0.11 -6.25
CA PHE A 92 -6.29 0.98 -7.20
C PHE A 92 -6.62 0.53 -8.62
N GLU A 93 -6.97 1.49 -9.47
CA GLU A 93 -7.32 1.25 -10.87
C GLU A 93 -6.09 1.43 -11.77
N VAL A 94 -5.93 0.56 -12.77
CA VAL A 94 -4.90 0.62 -13.81
C VAL A 94 -5.58 0.65 -15.17
N GLN A 95 -5.18 1.60 -16.03
CA GLN A 95 -5.66 1.71 -17.41
C GLN A 95 -4.84 0.76 -18.31
N ILE A 96 -5.53 0.03 -19.19
CA ILE A 96 -4.95 -1.05 -20.02
C ILE A 96 -4.85 -0.64 -21.50
N GLY A 97 -5.40 0.52 -21.87
CA GLY A 97 -5.42 1.05 -23.23
C GLY A 97 -4.04 1.25 -23.87
N PRO A 98 -3.98 1.40 -25.21
CA PRO A 98 -2.74 1.63 -25.92
C PRO A 98 -2.04 2.85 -25.35
N SER A 99 -0.82 2.65 -24.83
CA SER A 99 0.01 3.71 -24.28
C SER A 99 0.48 4.63 -25.43
N ASP A 100 -0.36 5.58 -25.83
CA ASP A 100 0.10 6.79 -26.49
C ASP A 100 0.44 7.78 -25.37
N ASP A 101 1.74 8.01 -25.20
CA ASP A 101 2.42 9.03 -24.38
C ASP A 101 1.51 9.92 -23.49
N VAL A 102 1.24 9.54 -22.23
CA VAL A 102 0.71 10.47 -21.21
C VAL A 102 1.33 10.16 -19.83
N PRO A 103 1.87 11.19 -19.12
CA PRO A 103 2.69 11.02 -17.93
C PRO A 103 1.92 10.48 -16.71
N GLN A 104 2.67 9.69 -15.91
CA GLN A 104 2.27 9.15 -14.60
C GLN A 104 1.41 10.12 -13.77
N PRO A 105 0.36 9.64 -13.09
CA PRO A 105 -0.43 10.46 -12.20
C PRO A 105 0.45 10.96 -11.05
N ARG A 106 0.78 12.26 -11.07
CA ARG A 106 1.34 12.96 -9.92
C ARG A 106 0.32 12.85 -8.79
N GLN A 107 0.69 12.09 -7.75
CA GLN A 107 -0.04 12.02 -6.50
C GLN A 107 -0.46 13.42 -6.06
N ARG A 108 -1.77 13.63 -5.89
CA ARG A 108 -2.27 14.70 -5.03
C ARG A 108 -1.74 14.41 -3.63
N ARG A 109 -0.62 15.04 -3.26
CA ARG A 109 -0.23 15.17 -1.86
C ARG A 109 -1.35 15.94 -1.17
N THR A 110 -2.24 15.23 -0.48
CA THR A 110 -3.07 15.84 0.56
C THR A 110 -2.09 16.49 1.53
N ARG A 111 -2.13 17.81 1.61
CA ARG A 111 -1.40 18.56 2.64
C ARG A 111 -1.94 18.10 3.99
N GLU A 112 -1.14 17.33 4.71
CA GLU A 112 -1.30 17.13 6.14
C GLU A 112 -1.07 18.50 6.82
N PRO A 113 -2.03 19.06 7.57
CA PRO A 113 -1.77 20.24 8.38
C PRO A 113 -0.77 19.86 9.47
N ALA A 114 0.33 20.62 9.53
CA ALA A 114 1.37 20.47 10.54
C ALA A 114 0.79 20.56 11.96
N ALA A 115 0.95 19.48 12.71
CA ALA A 115 1.03 19.46 14.17
C ALA A 115 2.45 19.98 14.54
N GLU A 116 2.77 20.76 15.58
CA GLU A 116 2.13 21.28 16.80
C GLU A 116 2.90 22.59 17.20
N PRO A 117 2.63 23.26 18.35
CA PRO A 117 3.08 22.76 19.66
C PRO A 117 2.02 22.89 20.77
N ILE A 118 1.81 21.80 21.50
CA ILE A 118 1.12 21.77 22.80
C ILE A 118 1.91 22.54 23.87
N GLU A 119 1.29 23.59 24.41
CA GLU A 119 1.80 24.32 25.57
C GLU A 119 1.77 23.46 26.84
N SER A 120 2.84 23.61 27.59
CA SER A 120 3.20 22.98 28.85
C SER A 120 2.10 23.01 29.92
N VAL A 121 1.67 21.82 30.36
CA VAL A 121 0.88 21.65 31.58
C VAL A 121 1.85 21.47 32.76
N LEU A 122 1.84 22.45 33.66
CA LEU A 122 2.46 22.40 34.99
C LEU A 122 1.80 21.33 35.87
N SER A 123 2.52 20.99 36.95
CA SER A 123 2.12 20.32 38.21
C SER A 123 2.22 18.80 38.26
N HIS A 124 2.69 18.14 39.32
CA HIS A 124 3.40 18.45 40.58
C HIS A 124 3.88 17.08 41.14
N ASP A 125 4.50 17.06 42.33
CA ASP A 125 4.85 15.90 43.20
C ASP A 125 6.25 15.28 43.01
N ASP A 126 7.04 14.90 44.03
CA ASP A 126 7.04 15.08 45.49
C ASP A 126 8.46 14.68 46.01
N LYS A 127 8.99 15.43 46.98
CA LYS A 127 9.90 15.04 48.10
C LYS A 127 11.22 14.23 47.94
N LYS A 128 12.27 14.91 48.44
CA LYS A 128 13.11 14.59 49.65
C LYS A 128 14.48 13.90 49.47
N TYR A 129 15.33 14.23 50.46
CA TYR A 129 16.71 13.82 50.81
C TYR A 129 17.79 14.69 50.14
N GLY A 130 18.73 15.38 50.81
CA GLY A 130 19.25 15.41 52.19
C GLY A 130 20.77 15.74 52.11
N VAL A 131 21.40 16.12 53.24
CA VAL A 131 22.86 16.36 53.48
C VAL A 131 23.32 17.81 53.16
N ARG A 132 23.61 18.73 54.12
CA ARG A 132 24.55 18.80 55.27
C ARG A 132 25.92 19.41 54.89
N GLU A 133 26.30 20.48 55.60
CA GLU A 133 27.67 21.05 55.85
C GLU A 133 28.41 21.70 54.65
N GLU A 134 29.25 22.74 54.74
CA GLU A 134 29.82 23.63 55.77
C GLU A 134 30.30 24.96 55.09
N ARG A 135 30.36 26.04 55.89
CA ARG A 135 31.30 27.19 55.91
C ARG A 135 31.91 27.78 54.62
N GLY A 136 31.85 29.11 54.57
CA GLY A 136 32.75 30.01 53.84
C GLY A 136 32.41 31.45 54.15
#